data_AF-A0A2K8ZA88-F1
#
_entry.id   AF-A0A2K8ZA88-F1
#
_cell.length_a   1.000
_cell.length_b   1.000
_cell.length_c   1.000
_cell.angle_alpha   90.00
_cell.angle_beta   90.00
_cell.angle_gamma   90.00
#
_symmetry.space_group_name_H-M   'P 1'
#
loop_
_entity.id
_entity.type
_entity.pdbx_description
1 polymer ?
#
loop_
_entity_poly.entity_id
_entity_poly.type
_entity_poly.pdbx_seq_one_letter_code
_entity_poly.pdbx_strand_id
1 'polypeptide(L)'
;MVILLLTAIDSAGEFREFACQLPDIDSGFALLTTIASLGHTLVKVRLLEESSWSYLPHEAFDEMPVLPIIKELEKDWQQLLTESPQ
;
A
#
# COMPACT_ATOMS: atom_id res chain seq x y z
N MET A 1 -5.74 17.79 2.73
CA MET A 1 -4.94 17.94 1.49
C MET A 1 -3.59 17.33 1.73
N VAL A 2 -3.24 16.35 0.91
CA VAL A 2 -2.02 15.55 1.05
C VAL A 2 -1.21 15.60 -0.23
N ILE A 3 0.10 15.38 -0.13
CA ILE A 3 0.97 15.24 -1.30
C ILE A 3 1.49 13.81 -1.32
N LEU A 4 1.27 13.14 -2.44
CA LEU A 4 1.77 11.80 -2.67
C LEU A 4 2.94 11.88 -3.64
N LEU A 5 4.10 11.36 -3.25
CA LEU A 5 5.20 11.08 -4.16
C LEU A 5 5.35 9.58 -4.29
N LEU A 6 5.44 9.11 -5.52
CA LEU A 6 5.73 7.72 -5.74
C LEU A 6 6.64 7.46 -6.93
N THR A 7 7.26 6.30 -6.85
CA THR A 7 8.08 5.69 -7.89
C THR A 7 7.44 4.37 -8.26
N ALA A 8 7.12 4.19 -9.54
CA ALA A 8 6.60 2.94 -10.07
C ALA A 8 7.45 2.46 -11.24
N ILE A 9 7.46 1.14 -11.48
CA ILE A 9 8.04 0.54 -12.68
C ILE A 9 6.89 0.28 -13.65
N ASP A 10 7.04 0.74 -14.88
CA ASP A 10 6.07 0.47 -15.94
C ASP A 10 6.26 -0.90 -16.61
N SER A 11 5.34 -1.24 -17.52
CA SER A 11 5.40 -2.50 -18.27
C SER A 11 6.63 -2.64 -19.17
N ALA A 12 7.36 -1.56 -19.43
CA ALA A 12 8.64 -1.57 -20.15
C ALA A 12 9.84 -1.76 -19.22
N GLY A 13 9.62 -1.80 -17.90
CA GLY A 13 10.67 -1.90 -16.90
C GLY A 13 11.31 -0.56 -16.55
N GLU A 14 10.73 0.56 -16.99
CA GLU A 14 11.27 1.89 -16.72
C GLU A 14 10.73 2.46 -15.41
N PHE A 15 11.62 3.07 -14.64
CA PHE A 15 11.24 3.79 -13.42
C PHE A 15 10.58 5.12 -13.79
N ARG A 16 9.37 5.33 -13.27
CA ARG A 16 8.62 6.57 -13.38
C ARG A 16 8.40 7.15 -12.00
N GLU A 17 8.79 8.40 -11.84
CA GLU A 17 8.56 9.17 -10.61
C GLU A 17 7.47 10.21 -10.86
N PHE A 18 6.55 10.33 -9.92
CA PHE A 18 5.46 11.27 -10.03
C PHE A 18 4.99 11.75 -8.67
N ALA A 19 4.49 12.99 -8.67
CA ALA A 19 3.98 13.67 -7.50
C ALA A 19 2.59 14.21 -7.81
N CYS A 20 1.66 14.05 -6.88
CA CYS A 20 0.31 14.59 -7.00
C CYS A 20 -0.19 15.15 -5.69
N GLN A 21 -1.01 16.19 -5.78
CA GLN A 21 -1.72 16.77 -4.65
C GLN A 21 -3.16 16.27 -4.67
N LEU A 22 -3.61 15.75 -3.54
CA LEU A 22 -4.90 15.10 -3.40
C LEU A 22 -5.69 15.73 -2.25
N PRO A 23 -7.04 15.75 -2.33
CA PRO A 23 -7.88 16.32 -1.28
C PRO A 23 -7.69 15.59 0.06
N ASP A 24 -7.56 14.27 0.02
CA ASP A 24 -7.50 13.36 1.15
C ASP A 24 -6.65 12.10 0.81
N ILE A 25 -6.38 11.29 1.84
CA ILE A 25 -5.60 10.06 1.73
C ILE A 25 -6.33 8.94 0.99
N ASP A 26 -7.66 8.86 1.11
CA ASP A 26 -8.49 7.84 0.45
C ASP A 26 -8.38 7.95 -1.08
N SER A 27 -8.39 9.19 -1.59
CA SER A 27 -8.12 9.50 -2.99
C SER A 27 -6.73 9.05 -3.43
N GLY A 28 -5.75 9.12 -2.53
CA GLY A 28 -4.39 8.60 -2.77
C GLY A 28 -4.34 7.09 -2.84
N PHE A 29 -5.03 6.40 -1.95
CA PHE A 29 -5.13 4.94 -2.01
C PHE A 29 -5.84 4.47 -3.28
N ALA A 30 -6.95 5.10 -3.67
CA ALA A 30 -7.62 4.79 -4.92
C ALA A 30 -6.71 4.97 -6.15
N LEU A 31 -5.87 6.01 -6.15
CA LEU A 31 -4.88 6.24 -7.20
C LEU A 31 -3.81 5.14 -7.23
N LEU A 32 -3.23 4.79 -6.08
CA LEU A 32 -2.22 3.73 -5.97
C LEU A 32 -2.77 2.37 -6.43
N THR A 33 -3.98 2.01 -5.99
CA THR A 33 -4.66 0.79 -6.43
C THR A 33 -4.90 0.79 -7.93
N THR A 34 -5.29 1.94 -8.51
CA THR A 34 -5.48 2.05 -9.97
C THR A 34 -4.17 1.81 -10.71
N ILE A 35 -3.07 2.40 -10.25
CA ILE A 35 -1.74 2.25 -10.86
C ILE A 35 -1.30 0.78 -10.81
N ALA A 36 -1.44 0.13 -9.66
CA ALA A 36 -1.15 -1.29 -9.53
C ALA A 36 -2.00 -2.14 -10.49
N SER A 37 -3.32 -1.86 -10.59
CA SER A 37 -4.23 -2.59 -11.49
C SER A 37 -3.94 -2.40 -12.98
N LEU A 38 -3.22 -1.34 -13.34
CA LEU A 38 -2.74 -1.08 -14.69
C LEU A 38 -1.47 -1.89 -15.03
N GLY A 39 -0.97 -2.70 -14.10
CA GLY A 39 0.21 -3.54 -14.28
C GLY A 39 1.53 -2.82 -13.97
N HIS A 40 1.48 -1.65 -13.33
CA HIS A 40 2.67 -0.99 -12.83
C HIS A 40 3.02 -1.55 -11.45
N THR A 41 4.30 -1.77 -11.18
CA THR A 41 4.78 -2.17 -9.86
C THR A 41 5.12 -0.94 -9.05
N LEU A 42 4.54 -0.79 -7.87
CA LEU A 42 4.84 0.32 -6.99
C LEU A 42 6.15 0.00 -6.25
N VAL A 43 7.15 0.87 -6.31
CA VAL A 43 8.46 0.62 -5.66
C VAL A 43 8.61 1.44 -4.38
N LYS A 44 8.03 2.64 -4.39
CA LYS A 44 8.20 3.58 -3.29
C LYS A 44 7.03 4.52 -3.26
N VAL A 45 6.45 4.69 -2.08
CA VAL A 45 5.34 5.62 -1.87
C VAL A 45 5.62 6.45 -0.61
N ARG A 46 5.55 7.77 -0.75
CA ARG A 46 5.70 8.74 0.34
C ARG A 46 4.49 9.66 0.37
N LEU A 47 3.95 9.86 1.56
CA LEU A 47 2.83 10.74 1.81
C LEU A 47 3.29 11.91 2.67
N LEU A 48 2.96 13.13 2.28
CA LEU A 48 3.04 14.32 3.11
C LEU A 48 1.64 14.68 3.58
N GLU A 49 1.45 14.60 4.89
CA GLU A 49 0.23 15.03 5.57
C GLU A 49 0.62 15.93 6.74
N GLU A 50 -0.04 17.09 6.86
CA GLU A 50 0.16 18.03 7.98
C GLU A 50 1.63 18.37 8.28
N SER A 51 2.48 18.42 7.25
CA SER A 51 3.94 18.65 7.31
C SER A 51 4.80 17.46 7.74
N SER A 52 4.21 16.27 7.90
CA SER A 52 4.91 15.03 8.21
C SER A 52 5.01 14.12 6.98
N TRP A 53 6.22 13.63 6.71
CA TRP A 53 6.45 12.60 5.69
C TRP A 53 6.30 11.22 6.30
N SER A 54 5.43 10.40 5.73
CA SER A 54 5.29 8.98 6.03
C SER A 54 5.61 8.14 4.79
N TYR A 55 6.14 6.94 5.02
CA TYR A 55 6.29 5.94 3.97
C TYR A 55 5.06 5.04 4.00
N LEU A 56 4.45 4.83 2.84
CA LEU A 56 3.38 3.87 2.71
C LEU A 56 3.96 2.52 2.25
N PRO A 57 3.45 1.38 2.79
CA PRO A 57 3.86 0.06 2.34
C PRO A 57 3.35 -0.15 0.91
N HIS A 58 4.25 -0.13 -0.07
CA HIS A 58 3.91 -0.33 -1.48
C HIS A 58 3.46 -1.78 -1.73
N GLU A 59 3.96 -2.71 -0.92
CA GLU A 59 3.64 -4.13 -0.92
C GLU A 59 2.15 -4.40 -0.61
N ALA A 60 1.46 -3.45 0.04
CA ALA A 60 0.02 -3.55 0.29
C ALA A 60 -0.83 -3.25 -0.96
N PHE A 61 -0.22 -2.62 -1.98
CA PHE A 61 -0.87 -2.23 -3.23
C PHE A 61 -0.39 -3.06 -4.41
N ASP A 62 0.80 -3.64 -4.33
CA ASP A 62 1.21 -4.67 -5.27
C ASP A 62 0.25 -5.86 -5.15
N GLU A 63 -0.21 -6.39 -6.29
CA GLU A 63 -1.09 -7.56 -6.38
C GLU A 63 -0.45 -8.86 -5.83
N MET A 64 0.63 -8.75 -5.04
CA MET A 64 1.11 -9.83 -4.21
C MET A 64 -0.06 -10.35 -3.39
N PRO A 65 -0.31 -11.66 -3.44
CA PRO A 65 -1.46 -12.23 -2.79
C PRO A 65 -1.37 -11.85 -1.32
N VAL A 66 -2.33 -11.09 -0.80
CA VAL A 66 -2.45 -10.72 0.63
C VAL A 66 -2.67 -11.98 1.50
N LEU A 67 -2.80 -13.15 0.87
CA LEU A 67 -3.00 -14.47 1.45
C LEU A 67 -1.99 -14.89 2.53
N PRO A 68 -0.66 -14.68 2.44
CA PRO A 68 0.26 -15.09 3.50
C PRO A 68 0.04 -14.28 4.77
N ILE A 69 -0.10 -12.96 4.65
CA ILE A 69 -0.31 -12.06 5.79
C ILE A 69 -1.69 -12.29 6.41
N ILE A 70 -2.73 -12.44 5.59
CA ILE A 70 -4.08 -12.76 6.07
C ILE A 70 -4.12 -14.13 6.76
N LYS A 71 -3.40 -15.13 6.24
CA LYS A 71 -3.31 -16.45 6.88
C LYS A 71 -2.53 -16.41 8.19
N GLU A 72 -1.51 -15.58 8.29
CA GLU A 72 -0.77 -15.39 9.53
C GLU A 72 -1.66 -14.74 10.60
N LEU A 73 -2.41 -13.70 10.22
CA LEU A 73 -3.42 -13.07 11.08
C LEU A 73 -4.55 -14.03 11.48
N GLU A 74 -5.05 -14.83 10.54
CA GLU A 74 -6.07 -15.85 10.80
C GLU A 74 -5.58 -16.88 11.82
N LYS A 75 -4.32 -17.31 11.71
CA LYS A 75 -3.69 -18.25 12.64
C LYS A 75 -3.56 -17.65 14.04
N ASP A 76 -3.11 -16.40 14.15
CA ASP A 76 -2.96 -15.72 15.44
C ASP A 76 -4.32 -15.55 16.14
N TRP A 77 -5.37 -15.21 15.38
CA TRP A 77 -6.73 -15.13 15.92
C TRP A 77 -7.30 -16.49 16.35
N GLN A 78 -7.04 -17.54 15.57
CA GLN A 78 -7.41 -18.91 15.95
C GLN A 78 -6.72 -19.32 17.26
N GLN A 79 -5.44 -19.00 17.46
CA GLN A 79 -4.73 -19.30 18.70
C GLN A 79 -5.38 -18.62 19.90
N LEU A 80 -5.67 -17.32 19.82
CA LEU A 80 -6.32 -16.56 20.89
C LEU A 80 -7.74 -17.08 21.22
N LEU A 81 -8.49 -17.54 20.22
CA LEU A 81 -9.82 -18.13 20.42
C LEU A 81 -9.75 -19.52 21.04
N THR A 82 -8.67 -20.25 20.80
CA THR A 82 -8.46 -21.60 21.36
C THR A 82 -7.86 -21.52 22.78
N GLU A 83 -7.17 -20.43 23.10
CA GLU A 83 -6.77 -20.05 24.45
C GLU A 83 -7.94 -19.41 25.22
N SER A 84 -9.06 -20.12 25.34
CA SER A 84 -10.01 -19.82 26.42
C SER A 84 -9.46 -20.37 27.75
N PRO A 85 -9.59 -19.59 28.84
CA PRO A 85 -8.98 -19.92 30.13
C PRO A 85 -9.59 -21.18 30.73
N GLN A 86 -8.76 -22.05 31.29
CA GLN A 86 -9.19 -22.93 32.38
C GLN A 86 -9.36 -22.12 33.67
#